data_AF-A0A074WM37-F1
#
_entry.id   AF-A0A074WM37-F1
#
_cell.length_a   1.000
_cell.length_b   1.000
_cell.length_c   1.000
_cell.angle_alpha   90.00
_cell.angle_beta   90.00
_cell.angle_gamma   90.00
#
_symmetry.space_group_name_H-M   'P 1'
#
loop_
_entity.id
_entity.type
_entity.pdbx_description
1 polymer ?
#
loop_
_entity_poly.entity_id
_entity_poly.type
_entity_poly.pdbx_seq_one_letter_code
_entity_poly.pdbx_strand_id
1 'polypeptide(L)'
;MEDASRWQAVRTRDPLAHCSFVYAVTTTRIYCRPTCPARLARRANVVFYHNSTAADKDNFRPCKRCSPDKDSNTLERRHRTAIKQACDTIRQNSGVCEPEDIARKLGFSPRYFHGLFKRQTGLTPTQF
;
A
#
# COMPACT_ATOMS: atom_id res chain seq x y z
N MET A 1 -18.74 -0.48 -17.46
CA MET A 1 -18.23 -1.59 -16.63
C MET A 1 -19.39 -2.08 -15.80
N GLU A 2 -19.95 -3.24 -16.13
CA GLU A 2 -21.02 -3.87 -15.35
C GLU A 2 -20.54 -4.25 -13.95
N ASP A 3 -21.45 -4.16 -12.98
CA ASP A 3 -21.18 -4.51 -11.58
C ASP A 3 -20.73 -5.98 -11.39
N ALA A 4 -21.09 -6.86 -12.33
CA ALA A 4 -20.64 -8.25 -12.37
C ALA A 4 -19.12 -8.36 -12.58
N SER A 5 -18.55 -7.55 -13.49
CA SER A 5 -17.11 -7.52 -13.76
C SER A 5 -16.34 -6.93 -12.56
N ARG A 6 -16.85 -5.85 -11.96
CA ARG A 6 -16.27 -5.27 -10.73
C ARG A 6 -16.27 -6.27 -9.58
N TRP A 7 -17.36 -7.02 -9.42
CA TRP A 7 -17.43 -8.08 -8.41
C TRP A 7 -16.45 -9.21 -8.65
N GLN A 8 -16.28 -9.62 -9.91
CA GLN A 8 -15.31 -10.66 -10.25
C GLN A 8 -13.88 -10.19 -9.94
N ALA A 9 -13.53 -8.94 -10.27
CA ALA A 9 -12.23 -8.36 -9.92
C ALA A 9 -11.98 -8.31 -8.40
N VAL A 10 -13.01 -8.06 -7.59
CA VAL A 10 -12.92 -8.14 -6.12
C VAL A 10 -12.70 -9.59 -5.65
N ARG A 11 -13.36 -10.57 -6.27
CA ARG A 11 -13.19 -11.99 -5.95
C ARG A 11 -11.81 -12.51 -6.31
N THR A 12 -11.29 -12.13 -7.48
CA THR A 12 -9.97 -12.53 -7.96
C THR A 12 -8.84 -11.66 -7.40
N ARG A 13 -9.17 -10.56 -6.70
CA ARG A 13 -8.23 -9.56 -6.19
C ARG A 13 -7.30 -9.03 -7.29
N ASP A 14 -7.91 -8.67 -8.42
CA ASP A 14 -7.19 -8.22 -9.60
C ASP A 14 -6.35 -6.95 -9.29
N PRO A 15 -5.02 -6.98 -9.48
CA PRO A 15 -4.17 -5.80 -9.27
C PRO A 15 -4.48 -4.65 -10.23
N LEU A 16 -5.02 -4.93 -11.43
CA LEU A 16 -5.39 -3.89 -12.40
C LEU A 16 -6.55 -3.04 -11.89
N ALA A 17 -7.46 -3.65 -11.13
CA ALA A 17 -8.61 -2.97 -10.54
C ALA A 17 -8.25 -2.08 -9.33
N HIS A 18 -7.01 -2.15 -8.82
CA HIS A 18 -6.58 -1.50 -7.57
C HIS A 18 -6.85 0.01 -7.53
N CYS A 19 -6.74 0.68 -8.68
CA CYS A 19 -6.99 2.12 -8.85
C CYS A 19 -8.24 2.43 -9.67
N SER A 20 -8.99 1.42 -10.11
CA SER A 20 -10.14 1.62 -11.00
C SER A 20 -11.43 1.93 -10.26
N PHE A 21 -11.63 1.36 -9.06
CA PHE A 21 -12.81 1.59 -8.23
C PHE A 21 -12.56 1.19 -6.77
N VAL A 22 -13.47 1.60 -5.89
CA VAL A 22 -13.55 1.12 -4.50
C VAL A 22 -14.90 0.45 -4.28
N TYR A 23 -14.97 -0.50 -3.35
CA TYR A 23 -16.23 -1.11 -2.95
C TYR A 23 -16.50 -0.85 -1.48
N ALA A 24 -17.76 -0.59 -1.14
CA ALA A 24 -18.20 -0.36 0.21
C ALA A 24 -19.18 -1.44 0.66
N VAL A 25 -19.10 -1.80 1.93
CA VAL A 25 -19.99 -2.78 2.55
C VAL A 25 -21.02 -2.03 3.39
N THR A 26 -22.29 -2.14 3.02
CA THR A 26 -23.40 -1.40 3.67
C THR A 26 -23.56 -1.76 5.14
N THR A 27 -23.35 -3.04 5.50
CA THR A 27 -23.52 -3.52 6.88
C THR A 27 -22.46 -2.98 7.83
N THR A 28 -21.22 -2.83 7.37
CA THR A 28 -20.11 -2.34 8.21
C THR A 28 -19.79 -0.88 8.00
N ARG A 29 -20.41 -0.22 7.01
CA ARG A 29 -20.09 1.15 6.58
C ARG A 29 -18.59 1.35 6.34
N ILE A 30 -17.93 0.34 5.77
CA ILE A 30 -16.49 0.38 5.45
C ILE A 30 -16.30 0.24 3.95
N TYR A 31 -15.43 1.07 3.36
CA TYR A 31 -14.99 0.92 1.98
C TYR A 31 -13.55 0.42 1.87
N CYS A 32 -13.30 -0.38 0.83
CA CYS A 32 -12.08 -1.13 0.59
C CYS A 32 -11.66 -1.05 -0.89
N ARG A 33 -10.38 -1.32 -1.15
CA ARG A 33 -9.85 -1.58 -2.50
C ARG A 33 -10.13 -3.04 -2.91
N PRO A 34 -10.28 -3.34 -4.22
CA PRO A 34 -10.55 -4.70 -4.70
C PRO A 34 -9.47 -5.72 -4.34
N THR A 35 -8.22 -5.28 -4.13
CA THR A 35 -7.10 -6.14 -3.70
C THR A 35 -7.05 -6.38 -2.20
N CYS A 36 -8.04 -5.94 -1.42
CA CYS A 36 -8.01 -6.05 0.03
C CYS A 36 -7.98 -7.53 0.48
N PRO A 37 -7.08 -7.90 1.41
CA PRO A 37 -7.03 -9.27 1.95
C PRO A 37 -8.17 -9.57 2.93
N ALA A 38 -9.02 -8.59 3.25
CA ALA A 38 -10.16 -8.80 4.15
C ALA A 38 -11.15 -9.83 3.58
N ARG A 39 -11.90 -10.48 4.50
CA ARG A 39 -12.97 -11.40 4.13
C ARG A 39 -14.02 -10.63 3.33
N LEU A 40 -14.40 -11.15 2.17
CA LEU A 40 -15.42 -10.56 1.33
C LEU A 40 -16.79 -10.69 2.00
N ALA A 41 -17.54 -9.59 2.01
CA ALA A 41 -18.94 -9.58 2.42
C ALA A 41 -19.82 -10.23 1.35
N ARG A 42 -21.09 -10.49 1.68
CA ARG A 42 -22.06 -10.97 0.70
C ARG A 42 -22.27 -9.91 -0.39
N ARG A 43 -22.35 -10.34 -1.67
CA ARG A 43 -22.54 -9.45 -2.83
C ARG A 43 -23.70 -8.47 -2.66
N ALA A 44 -24.80 -8.92 -2.03
CA ALA A 44 -26.00 -8.13 -1.78
C ALA A 44 -25.74 -6.88 -0.90
N ASN A 45 -24.70 -6.92 -0.05
CA ASN A 45 -24.35 -5.82 0.85
C ASN A 45 -23.18 -4.99 0.33
N VAL A 46 -22.82 -5.14 -0.95
CA VAL A 46 -21.67 -4.48 -1.57
C VAL A 46 -22.14 -3.47 -2.61
N VAL A 47 -21.66 -2.24 -2.46
CA VAL A 47 -21.88 -1.12 -3.38
C VAL A 47 -20.54 -0.71 -3.96
N PHE A 48 -20.50 -0.36 -5.24
CA PHE A 48 -19.28 0.09 -5.90
C PHE A 48 -19.30 1.60 -6.08
N TYR A 49 -18.17 2.24 -5.78
CA TYR A 49 -17.93 3.66 -5.99
C TYR A 49 -16.73 3.84 -6.92
N HIS A 50 -16.74 4.90 -7.72
CA HIS A 50 -15.62 5.22 -8.60
C HIS A 50 -14.39 5.64 -7.79
N ASN A 51 -14.55 6.49 -6.77
CA ASN A 51 -13.46 7.06 -6.00
C ASN A 51 -13.74 6.98 -4.48
N SER A 52 -12.69 7.00 -3.66
CA SER A 52 -12.78 7.06 -2.19
C SER A 52 -13.61 8.26 -1.72
N THR A 53 -13.49 9.42 -2.38
CA THR A 53 -14.27 10.64 -2.05
C THR A 53 -15.78 10.44 -2.20
N ALA A 54 -16.21 9.61 -3.15
CA ALA A 54 -17.64 9.33 -3.33
C ALA A 54 -18.19 8.44 -2.19
N ALA A 55 -17.38 7.51 -1.69
CA ALA A 55 -17.72 6.70 -0.52
C ALA A 55 -17.71 7.53 0.78
N ASP A 56 -16.79 8.48 0.90
CA ASP A 56 -16.69 9.38 2.07
C ASP A 56 -17.93 10.28 2.18
N LYS A 57 -18.40 10.84 1.05
CA LYS A 57 -19.66 11.61 0.98
C LYS A 57 -20.88 10.82 1.46
N ASP A 58 -20.87 9.50 1.33
CA ASP A 58 -21.95 8.61 1.76
C ASP A 58 -21.73 8.04 3.20
N ASN A 59 -20.82 8.67 3.97
CA ASN A 59 -20.48 8.31 5.35
C ASN A 59 -19.87 6.92 5.52
N PHE A 60 -19.17 6.39 4.51
CA PHE A 60 -18.38 5.18 4.66
C PHE A 60 -16.98 5.50 5.17
N ARG A 61 -16.45 4.65 6.04
CA ARG A 61 -15.11 4.80 6.61
C ARG A 61 -14.07 3.99 5.80
N PRO A 62 -12.84 4.50 5.64
CA PRO A 62 -11.78 3.75 4.97
C PRO A 62 -11.36 2.52 5.78
N CYS A 63 -11.18 1.39 5.11
CA CYS A 63 -10.64 0.20 5.75
C CYS A 63 -9.20 0.42 6.22
N LYS A 64 -8.90 0.07 7.48
CA LYS A 64 -7.55 0.19 8.05
C LYS A 64 -6.52 -0.80 7.47
N ARG A 65 -6.97 -1.88 6.80
CA ARG A 65 -6.07 -2.90 6.20
C ARG A 65 -5.58 -2.52 4.82
N CYS A 66 -6.49 -2.14 3.93
CA CYS A 66 -6.11 -1.70 2.58
C CYS A 66 -5.90 -0.20 2.48
N SER A 67 -6.13 0.54 3.58
CA SER A 67 -5.99 2.00 3.72
C SER A 67 -6.26 2.75 2.41
N PRO A 68 -7.49 2.65 1.86
CA PRO A 68 -7.78 3.17 0.52
C PRO A 68 -7.54 4.68 0.40
N ASP A 69 -7.66 5.38 1.53
CA ASP A 69 -7.35 6.80 1.75
C ASP A 69 -5.84 7.12 1.70
N LYS A 70 -5.01 6.21 2.20
CA LYS A 70 -3.55 6.34 2.07
C LYS A 70 -3.19 5.75 0.73
N ASP A 71 -3.07 6.59 -0.29
CA ASP A 71 -2.53 6.21 -1.59
C ASP A 71 -1.36 5.24 -1.39
N SER A 72 -1.57 3.96 -1.71
CA SER A 72 -0.55 2.90 -1.65
C SER A 72 0.67 3.35 -2.45
N ASN A 73 0.39 4.07 -3.55
CA ASN A 73 1.37 4.73 -4.41
C ASN A 73 2.21 5.76 -3.65
N THR A 74 1.64 6.52 -2.72
CA THR A 74 2.38 7.51 -1.92
C THR A 74 3.29 6.82 -0.90
N LEU A 75 2.84 5.77 -0.22
CA LEU A 75 3.68 5.06 0.74
C LEU A 75 4.81 4.30 0.04
N GLU A 76 4.50 3.56 -1.03
CA GLU A 76 5.52 2.87 -1.84
C GLU A 76 6.48 3.85 -2.52
N ARG A 77 5.99 5.00 -3.01
CA ARG A 77 6.86 6.06 -3.56
C ARG A 77 7.74 6.66 -2.48
N ARG A 78 7.22 6.94 -1.28
CA ARG A 78 8.02 7.39 -0.14
C ARG A 78 9.09 6.38 0.25
N HIS A 79 8.74 5.10 0.31
CA HIS A 79 9.68 3.99 0.56
C HIS A 79 10.77 3.93 -0.52
N ARG A 80 10.39 4.07 -1.80
CA ARG A 80 11.32 4.08 -2.92
C ARG A 80 12.27 5.28 -2.89
N THR A 81 11.75 6.47 -2.60
CA THR A 81 12.58 7.67 -2.45
C THR A 81 13.54 7.54 -1.27
N ALA A 82 13.05 7.04 -0.13
CA ALA A 82 13.88 6.84 1.05
C ALA A 82 15.00 5.82 0.83
N ILE A 83 14.72 4.70 0.13
CA ILE A 83 15.75 3.72 -0.22
C ILE A 83 16.76 4.30 -1.19
N LYS A 84 16.32 5.07 -2.19
CA LYS A 84 17.24 5.74 -3.11
C LYS A 84 18.20 6.68 -2.36
N GLN A 85 17.66 7.48 -1.44
CA GLN A 85 18.47 8.35 -0.56
C GLN A 85 19.44 7.55 0.32
N ALA A 86 19.01 6.40 0.85
CA ALA A 86 19.89 5.52 1.62
C ALA A 86 21.04 4.99 0.76
N CYS A 87 20.77 4.52 -0.47
CA CYS A 87 21.81 4.05 -1.39
C CYS A 87 22.81 5.15 -1.75
N ASP A 88 22.35 6.38 -2.02
CA ASP A 88 23.22 7.53 -2.26
C ASP A 88 24.08 7.85 -1.02
N THR A 89 23.50 7.81 0.17
CA THR A 89 24.22 8.06 1.42
C THR A 89 25.30 7.01 1.69
N ILE A 90 24.99 5.72 1.44
CA ILE A 90 25.95 4.60 1.58
C ILE A 90 27.11 4.75 0.59
N ARG A 91 26.84 5.13 -0.67
CA ARG A 91 27.88 5.37 -1.69
C ARG A 91 28.76 6.57 -1.35
N GLN A 92 28.19 7.63 -0.77
CA GLN A 92 28.94 8.83 -0.40
C GLN A 92 29.75 8.66 0.89
N ASN A 93 29.33 7.76 1.79
CA ASN A 93 29.94 7.55 3.11
C ASN A 93 30.53 6.14 3.27
N SER A 94 30.95 5.50 2.18
CA SER A 94 31.48 4.14 2.18
C SER A 94 32.69 4.05 3.12
N GLY A 95 32.48 3.49 4.31
CA GLY A 95 33.51 3.31 5.35
C GLY A 95 33.31 4.08 6.66
N VAL A 96 32.32 4.98 6.76
CA VAL A 96 32.13 5.85 7.96
C VAL A 96 30.82 5.61 8.70
N CYS A 97 29.79 5.07 8.06
CA CYS A 97 28.49 4.86 8.67
C CYS A 97 27.96 3.45 8.42
N GLU A 98 27.49 2.79 9.47
CA GLU A 98 26.78 1.53 9.31
C GLU A 98 25.39 1.76 8.68
N PRO A 99 24.90 0.81 7.87
CA PRO A 99 23.57 0.90 7.25
C PRO A 99 22.44 1.09 8.27
N GLU A 100 22.63 0.62 9.50
CA GLU A 100 21.66 0.77 10.60
C GLU A 100 21.53 2.22 11.07
N ASP A 101 22.61 2.99 11.09
CA ASP A 101 22.58 4.41 11.43
C ASP A 101 21.88 5.24 10.35
N ILE A 102 22.06 4.86 9.09
CA ILE A 102 21.36 5.48 7.96
C ILE A 102 19.85 5.18 8.05
N ALA A 103 19.48 3.94 8.40
CA ALA A 103 18.08 3.58 8.64
C ALA A 103 17.44 4.41 9.76
N ARG A 104 18.16 4.60 10.89
CA ARG A 104 17.71 5.45 12.00
C ARG A 104 17.57 6.91 11.59
N LYS A 105 18.51 7.47 10.83
CA LYS A 105 18.43 8.84 10.29
C LYS A 105 17.21 9.05 9.39
N LEU A 106 16.81 8.01 8.65
CA LEU A 106 15.62 8.02 7.79
C LEU A 106 14.31 7.71 8.55
N GLY A 107 14.37 7.48 9.87
CA GLY A 107 13.19 7.21 10.70
C GLY A 107 12.64 5.79 10.57
N PHE A 108 13.40 4.85 10.02
CA PHE A 108 12.99 3.45 9.90
C PHE A 108 13.66 2.57 10.97
N SER A 109 12.92 1.59 11.46
CA SER A 109 13.53 0.53 12.28
C SER A 109 14.47 -0.34 11.42
N PRO A 110 15.65 -0.75 11.92
CA PRO A 110 16.62 -1.53 11.15
C PRO A 110 16.03 -2.79 10.50
N ARG A 111 15.23 -3.56 11.25
CA ARG A 111 14.54 -4.75 10.72
C ARG A 111 13.60 -4.43 9.56
N TYR A 112 12.85 -3.32 9.65
CA TYR A 112 11.93 -2.90 8.59
C TYR A 112 12.70 -2.42 7.37
N PHE A 113 13.77 -1.65 7.58
CA PHE A 113 14.66 -1.16 6.52
C PHE A 113 15.33 -2.31 5.75
N HIS A 114 15.85 -3.34 6.43
CA HIS A 114 16.45 -4.50 5.77
C HIS A 114 15.45 -5.22 4.84
N GLY A 115 14.22 -5.44 5.30
CA GLY A 115 13.17 -6.07 4.49
C GLY A 115 12.75 -5.21 3.30
N LEU A 116 12.65 -3.90 3.51
CA LEU A 116 12.28 -2.93 2.47
C LEU A 116 13.39 -2.79 1.42
N PHE A 117 14.65 -2.72 1.85
CA PHE A 117 15.83 -2.62 1.00
C PHE A 117 15.95 -3.87 0.12
N LYS A 118 15.90 -5.07 0.72
CA LYS A 118 15.93 -6.34 -0.02
C LYS A 118 14.80 -6.43 -1.07
N ARG A 119 13.60 -5.92 -0.75
CA ARG A 119 12.47 -5.89 -1.70
C ARG A 119 12.70 -4.96 -2.89
N GLN A 120 13.47 -3.90 -2.74
CA GLN A 120 13.67 -2.91 -3.81
C GLN A 120 14.99 -3.05 -4.57
N THR A 121 16.09 -3.40 -3.91
CA THR A 121 17.42 -3.52 -4.52
C THR A 121 17.84 -4.98 -4.74
N GLY A 122 17.16 -5.94 -4.12
CA GLY A 122 17.50 -7.38 -4.21
C GLY A 122 18.68 -7.80 -3.31
N LEU A 123 19.45 -6.84 -2.79
CA LEU A 123 20.61 -7.06 -1.93
C LEU A 123 20.30 -6.66 -0.48
N THR A 124 21.12 -7.10 0.47
CA THR A 124 21.05 -6.61 1.85
C THR A 124 21.93 -5.36 2.01
N PRO A 125 21.57 -4.39 2.86
CA PRO A 125 22.35 -3.17 3.07
C PRO A 125 23.82 -3.41 3.49
N THR A 126 24.11 -4.54 4.14
CA THR A 126 25.47 -4.98 4.52
C THR A 126 26.28 -5.59 3.37
N GLN A 127 25.64 -5.93 2.25
CA GLN A 127 26.28 -6.48 1.04
C GLN A 127 26.36 -5.45 -0.09
N PHE A 128 25.79 -4.25 0.11
CA PHE A 128 25.73 -3.17 -0.87
C PHE A 128 26.84 -2.16 -0.61
#